data_AF-A0A3B7DD27-F1
#
_entry.id   AF-A0A3B7DD27-F1
#
_cell.length_a   1.000
_cell.length_b   1.000
_cell.length_c   1.000
_cell.angle_alpha   90.00
_cell.angle_beta   90.00
_cell.angle_gamma   90.00
#
_symmetry.space_group_name_H-M   'P 1'
#
loop_
_entity.id
_entity.type
_entity.pdbx_description
1 polymer ?
#
loop_
_entity_poly.entity_id
_entity_poly.type
_entity_poly.pdbx_seq_one_letter_code
_entity_poly.pdbx_strand_id
1 'polypeptide(L)'
;MRRILVAGLIAMVLLLGAVPTYAALTSPLTAEGPTGVEGTSASAVFNIGDRTVRQVRYVDRGTLVYTFTLANDGALPMTIDGLAPMSTKATLFTYKRLVDERDDSHFTIGAGDSAVVRLSVLMSACERLSARAGSFASEVRLRTSRLGVVDKDVTVVLPEEIHTGSAREAFCPRSSASSRPPG
;
A
#
# COMPACT_ATOMS: atom_id res chain seq x y z
N MET A 1 -47.94 -36.65 34.74
CA MET A 1 -47.38 -36.73 33.38
C MET A 1 -47.60 -35.43 32.62
N ARG A 2 -46.73 -34.41 32.78
CA ARG A 2 -46.70 -33.20 31.92
C ARG A 2 -45.48 -32.28 32.14
N ARG A 3 -44.39 -32.82 32.72
CA ARG A 3 -43.22 -32.02 33.14
C ARG A 3 -41.88 -32.47 32.54
N ILE A 4 -41.87 -33.41 31.60
CA ILE A 4 -40.63 -33.99 31.06
C ILE A 4 -40.26 -33.46 29.67
N LEU A 5 -41.16 -32.73 28.99
CA LEU A 5 -40.91 -32.29 27.60
C LEU A 5 -40.25 -30.91 27.44
N VAL A 6 -40.03 -30.15 28.52
CA VAL A 6 -39.45 -28.79 28.43
C VAL A 6 -37.94 -28.75 28.71
N ALA A 7 -37.37 -29.83 29.27
CA ALA A 7 -35.93 -29.89 29.55
C ALA A 7 -35.06 -30.19 28.30
N GLY A 8 -35.65 -30.66 27.21
CA GLY A 8 -34.92 -31.03 25.99
C GLY A 8 -34.52 -29.86 25.08
N LEU A 9 -35.17 -28.70 25.19
CA LEU A 9 -34.95 -27.59 24.25
C LEU A 9 -33.85 -26.60 24.70
N ILE A 10 -33.51 -26.57 26.00
CA ILE A 10 -32.50 -25.63 26.52
C ILE A 10 -31.08 -26.18 26.34
N ALA A 11 -30.92 -27.51 26.25
CA ALA A 11 -29.62 -28.13 26.01
C ALA A 11 -29.11 -27.95 24.56
N MET A 12 -29.97 -27.54 23.61
CA MET A 12 -29.58 -27.32 22.22
C MET A 12 -29.03 -25.89 21.95
N VAL A 13 -29.18 -24.97 22.90
CA VAL A 13 -28.65 -23.60 22.79
C VAL A 13 -27.18 -23.50 23.25
N LEU A 14 -26.65 -24.55 23.89
CA LEU A 14 -25.25 -24.59 24.36
C LEU A 14 -24.27 -25.24 23.36
N LEU A 15 -24.74 -25.58 22.15
CA LEU A 15 -23.87 -25.63 20.96
C LEU A 15 -23.53 -24.18 20.55
N LEU A 16 -22.92 -23.47 21.51
CA LEU A 16 -22.24 -22.21 21.36
C LEU A 16 -21.33 -22.35 20.13
N GLY A 17 -21.82 -21.83 19.01
CA GLY A 17 -21.02 -21.56 17.84
C GLY A 17 -19.90 -20.63 18.27
N ALA A 18 -18.78 -21.21 18.69
CA ALA A 18 -17.49 -20.55 18.61
C ALA A 18 -17.23 -20.40 17.13
N VAL A 19 -17.74 -19.32 16.55
CA VAL A 19 -17.23 -18.81 15.28
C VAL A 19 -15.75 -18.54 15.58
N PRO A 20 -14.79 -19.25 14.97
CA PRO A 20 -13.42 -18.83 15.07
C PRO A 20 -13.39 -17.44 14.43
N THR A 21 -13.27 -16.41 15.25
CA THR A 21 -12.82 -15.11 14.76
C THR A 21 -11.43 -15.39 14.23
N TYR A 22 -11.34 -15.58 12.91
CA TYR A 22 -10.09 -15.46 12.20
C TYR A 22 -9.60 -14.05 12.51
N ALA A 23 -8.75 -13.93 13.52
CA ALA A 23 -7.93 -12.75 13.69
C ALA A 23 -7.19 -12.65 12.37
N ALA A 24 -7.63 -11.73 11.51
CA ALA A 24 -6.88 -11.34 10.34
C ALA A 24 -5.47 -11.07 10.87
N LEU A 25 -4.49 -11.86 10.43
CA LEU A 25 -3.10 -11.62 10.73
C LEU A 25 -2.80 -10.23 10.15
N THR A 26 -2.95 -9.21 10.99
CA THR A 26 -2.60 -7.85 10.62
C THR A 26 -1.13 -7.88 10.29
N SER A 27 -0.77 -7.28 9.14
CA SER A 27 0.63 -7.07 8.83
C SER A 27 1.29 -6.44 10.06
N PRO A 28 2.43 -6.97 10.52
CA PRO A 28 3.15 -6.38 11.66
C PRO A 28 3.71 -4.99 11.33
N LEU A 29 3.65 -4.60 10.05
CA LEU A 29 3.99 -3.28 9.58
C LEU A 29 2.74 -2.53 9.13
N THR A 30 2.55 -1.34 9.67
CA THR A 30 1.55 -0.37 9.23
C THR A 30 2.23 0.91 8.76
N ALA A 31 1.55 1.66 7.90
CA ALA A 31 2.03 2.95 7.45
C ALA A 31 1.07 4.05 7.86
N GLU A 32 1.64 5.16 8.32
CA GLU A 32 0.89 6.30 8.82
C GLU A 32 1.28 7.57 8.09
N GLY A 33 0.25 8.28 7.61
CA GLY A 33 0.32 9.58 6.93
C GLY A 33 1.25 9.65 5.73
N PRO A 34 1.17 10.68 4.89
CA PRO A 34 2.34 11.18 4.21
C PRO A 34 2.90 12.33 5.03
N THR A 35 4.20 12.27 5.27
CA THR A 35 4.94 13.38 5.89
C THR A 35 5.58 14.28 4.85
N GLY A 36 5.59 13.90 3.57
CA GLY A 36 6.07 14.76 2.48
C GLY A 36 5.95 14.12 1.10
N VAL A 37 5.83 14.95 0.05
CA VAL A 37 5.85 14.52 -1.35
C VAL A 37 6.66 15.50 -2.18
N GLU A 38 7.66 14.99 -2.90
CA GLU A 38 8.60 15.77 -3.70
C GLU A 38 8.77 15.19 -5.11
N GLY A 39 9.34 15.96 -6.04
CA GLY A 39 9.59 15.49 -7.41
C GLY A 39 8.37 15.57 -8.34
N THR A 40 7.31 16.27 -7.92
CA THR A 40 6.19 16.67 -8.77
C THR A 40 5.91 18.17 -8.62
N SER A 41 5.51 18.83 -9.70
CA SER A 41 5.19 20.27 -9.67
C SER A 41 3.79 20.57 -9.15
N ALA A 42 2.95 19.54 -8.94
CA ALA A 42 1.61 19.68 -8.41
C ALA A 42 1.17 18.39 -7.72
N SER A 43 0.65 18.53 -6.50
CA SER A 43 0.00 17.46 -5.77
C SER A 43 -1.25 17.96 -5.05
N ALA A 44 -2.29 17.14 -5.00
CA ALA A 44 -3.50 17.40 -4.22
C ALA A 44 -3.95 16.13 -3.52
N VAL A 45 -4.68 16.26 -2.41
CA VAL A 45 -5.17 15.15 -1.60
C VAL A 45 -6.69 15.20 -1.57
N PHE A 46 -7.33 14.05 -1.77
CA PHE A 46 -8.78 13.90 -1.79
C PHE A 46 -9.19 12.68 -0.98
N ASN A 47 -10.36 12.75 -0.35
CA ASN A 47 -10.99 11.59 0.26
C ASN A 47 -12.04 11.02 -0.72
N ILE A 48 -11.94 9.73 -1.02
CA ILE A 48 -12.89 9.01 -1.87
C ILE A 48 -13.38 7.79 -1.08
N GLY A 49 -14.58 7.90 -0.52
CA GLY A 49 -15.08 6.88 0.41
C GLY A 49 -14.20 6.81 1.66
N ASP A 50 -13.67 5.63 1.93
CA ASP A 50 -12.76 5.30 3.03
C ASP A 50 -11.28 5.47 2.68
N ARG A 51 -10.95 5.92 1.47
CA ARG A 51 -9.58 6.02 0.97
C ARG A 51 -9.13 7.47 0.84
N THR A 52 -7.91 7.73 1.27
CA THR A 52 -7.22 8.99 0.98
C THR A 52 -6.38 8.80 -0.28
N VAL A 53 -6.59 9.65 -1.27
CA VAL A 53 -5.92 9.59 -2.57
C VAL A 53 -5.10 10.85 -2.77
N ARG A 54 -3.81 10.67 -3.05
CA ARG A 54 -2.92 11.74 -3.49
C ARG A 54 -2.81 11.75 -5.00
N GLN A 55 -3.38 12.77 -5.61
CA GLN A 55 -3.16 13.04 -7.01
C GLN A 55 -1.81 13.75 -7.20
N VAL A 56 -0.94 13.19 -8.04
CA VAL A 56 0.34 13.78 -8.43
C VAL A 56 0.38 14.04 -9.94
N ARG A 57 1.00 15.14 -10.33
CA ARG A 57 1.26 15.41 -11.75
C ARG A 57 2.35 14.48 -12.25
N TYR A 58 2.05 13.77 -13.34
CA TYR A 58 3.02 12.94 -14.04
C TYR A 58 4.18 13.78 -14.59
N VAL A 59 5.39 13.26 -14.46
CA VAL A 59 6.60 13.79 -15.08
C VAL A 59 7.30 12.62 -15.76
N ASP A 60 7.47 12.67 -17.09
CA ASP A 60 8.09 11.55 -17.82
C ASP A 60 9.50 11.28 -17.30
N ARG A 61 9.72 10.04 -16.86
CA ARG A 61 10.98 9.60 -16.24
C ARG A 61 11.40 10.41 -15.01
N GLY A 62 10.47 11.18 -14.44
CA GLY A 62 10.64 11.86 -13.16
C GLY A 62 10.52 10.88 -12.00
N THR A 63 11.22 11.17 -10.92
CA THR A 63 11.14 10.41 -9.68
C THR A 63 10.33 11.19 -8.66
N LEU A 64 9.21 10.61 -8.23
CA LEU A 64 8.47 11.06 -7.06
C LEU A 64 9.17 10.51 -5.80
N VAL A 65 9.36 11.34 -4.79
CA VAL A 65 9.77 10.89 -3.45
C VAL A 65 8.55 11.02 -2.55
N TYR A 66 8.08 9.89 -2.03
CA TYR A 66 6.92 9.79 -1.16
C TYR A 66 7.40 9.42 0.25
N THR A 67 7.23 10.35 1.19
CA THR A 67 7.69 10.20 2.58
C THR A 67 6.50 9.86 3.47
N PHE A 68 6.65 8.82 4.28
CA PHE A 68 5.63 8.35 5.23
C PHE A 68 6.29 7.71 6.46
N THR A 69 5.51 7.43 7.49
CA THR A 69 6.00 6.70 8.68
C THR A 69 5.66 5.23 8.56
N LEU A 70 6.65 4.36 8.75
CA LEU A 70 6.48 2.92 8.85
C LEU A 70 6.57 2.52 10.32
N ALA A 71 5.51 1.91 10.86
CA ALA A 71 5.43 1.46 12.25
C ALA A 71 5.53 -0.05 12.33
N ASN A 72 6.24 -0.58 13.34
CA ASN A 72 6.30 -2.00 13.64
C ASN A 72 5.44 -2.31 14.86
N ASP A 73 4.18 -2.70 14.60
CA ASP A 73 3.22 -3.11 15.61
C ASP A 73 3.47 -4.53 16.14
N GLY A 74 4.52 -5.19 15.63
CA GLY A 74 4.95 -6.51 16.08
C GLY A 74 5.67 -6.48 17.44
N ALA A 75 5.67 -7.62 18.12
CA ALA A 75 6.34 -7.80 19.41
C ALA A 75 7.88 -7.95 19.31
N LEU A 76 8.45 -8.00 18.11
CA LEU A 76 9.87 -8.21 17.87
C LEU A 76 10.41 -7.12 16.93
N PRO A 77 11.69 -6.72 17.08
CA PRO A 77 12.35 -5.86 16.11
C PRO A 77 12.30 -6.47 14.71
N MET A 78 12.08 -5.62 13.72
CA MET A 78 12.01 -6.00 12.31
C MET A 78 13.05 -5.25 11.51
N THR A 79 13.79 -5.97 10.69
CA THR A 79 14.72 -5.37 9.73
C THR A 79 14.07 -5.35 8.36
N ILE A 80 14.13 -4.19 7.70
CA ILE A 80 13.71 -3.97 6.34
C ILE A 80 14.92 -4.20 5.45
N ASP A 81 14.87 -5.20 4.57
CA ASP A 81 15.96 -5.56 3.64
C ASP A 81 15.79 -4.92 2.25
N GLY A 82 14.85 -3.98 2.15
CA GLY A 82 14.52 -3.23 0.94
C GLY A 82 13.19 -3.65 0.31
N LEU A 83 13.02 -3.31 -0.97
CA LEU A 83 11.79 -3.56 -1.72
C LEU A 83 11.72 -5.01 -2.20
N ALA A 84 10.54 -5.61 -2.05
CA ALA A 84 10.19 -6.89 -2.65
C ALA A 84 9.42 -6.69 -3.97
N PRO A 85 9.42 -7.68 -4.90
CA PRO A 85 8.65 -7.59 -6.13
C PRO A 85 7.14 -7.44 -5.85
N MET A 86 6.48 -6.49 -6.51
CA MET A 86 5.03 -6.32 -6.41
C MET A 86 4.29 -7.48 -7.10
N SER A 87 3.17 -7.91 -6.51
CA SER A 87 2.26 -8.92 -7.10
C SER A 87 1.51 -8.37 -8.31
N THR A 88 1.12 -7.09 -8.25
CA THR A 88 0.52 -6.32 -9.34
C THR A 88 1.39 -5.10 -9.64
N LYS A 89 1.74 -4.90 -10.90
CA LYS A 89 2.51 -3.72 -11.31
C LYS A 89 1.57 -2.54 -11.50
N ALA A 90 1.79 -1.45 -10.75
CA ALA A 90 1.25 -0.16 -11.11
C ALA A 90 1.82 0.24 -12.48
N THR A 91 0.96 0.55 -13.45
CA THR A 91 1.37 0.72 -14.86
C THR A 91 2.39 1.85 -15.02
N LEU A 92 2.25 2.94 -14.27
CA LEU A 92 3.16 4.09 -14.34
C LEU A 92 4.19 4.18 -13.23
N PHE A 93 3.94 3.54 -12.11
CA PHE A 93 4.74 3.71 -10.90
C PHE A 93 5.66 2.52 -10.73
N THR A 94 6.95 2.77 -10.91
CA THR A 94 7.99 1.77 -10.64
C THR A 94 8.72 2.14 -9.37
N TYR A 95 8.53 1.34 -8.31
CA TYR A 95 9.27 1.53 -7.06
C TYR A 95 10.75 1.23 -7.29
N LYS A 96 11.60 2.15 -6.86
CA LYS A 96 13.05 2.08 -7.06
C LYS A 96 13.80 1.80 -5.79
N ARG A 97 13.45 2.50 -4.71
CA ARG A 97 14.19 2.45 -3.46
C ARG A 97 13.29 2.88 -2.31
N LEU A 98 13.42 2.21 -1.18
CA LEU A 98 12.92 2.67 0.12
C LEU A 98 14.14 2.89 1.01
N VAL A 99 14.18 4.02 1.71
CA VAL A 99 15.23 4.34 2.69
C VAL A 99 14.66 4.96 3.94
N ASP A 100 15.38 4.88 5.04
CA ASP A 100 15.12 5.65 6.25
C ASP A 100 15.61 7.12 6.14
N GLU A 101 15.54 7.86 7.25
CA GLU A 101 16.05 9.23 7.37
C GLU A 101 17.56 9.35 7.18
N ARG A 102 18.30 8.24 7.32
CA ARG A 102 19.76 8.17 7.16
C ARG A 102 20.18 7.73 5.75
N ASP A 103 19.21 7.59 4.84
CA ASP A 103 19.38 7.11 3.47
C ASP A 103 19.78 5.62 3.37
N ASP A 104 19.58 4.85 4.45
CA ASP A 104 19.85 3.43 4.47
C ASP A 104 18.66 2.65 3.92
N SER A 105 18.92 1.74 2.97
CA SER A 105 17.91 0.82 2.44
C SER A 105 17.76 -0.45 3.27
N HIS A 106 18.64 -0.65 4.25
CA HIS A 106 18.63 -1.77 5.18
C HIS A 106 18.65 -1.26 6.62
N PHE A 107 17.48 -1.19 7.26
CA PHE A 107 17.33 -0.56 8.57
C PHE A 107 16.39 -1.38 9.47
N THR A 108 16.57 -1.23 10.78
CA THR A 108 15.77 -1.94 11.78
C THR A 108 14.79 -0.98 12.45
N ILE A 109 13.55 -1.42 12.60
CA ILE A 109 12.52 -0.77 13.41
C ILE A 109 12.33 -1.65 14.66
N GLY A 110 12.46 -1.05 15.85
CA GLY A 110 12.22 -1.75 17.12
C GLY A 110 10.76 -2.21 17.25
N ALA A 111 10.48 -3.01 18.27
CA ALA A 111 9.12 -3.45 18.57
C ALA A 111 8.30 -2.29 19.15
N GLY A 112 7.20 -1.91 18.50
CA GLY A 112 6.40 -0.73 18.85
C GLY A 112 7.00 0.61 18.44
N ASP A 113 8.15 0.60 17.74
CA ASP A 113 8.78 1.80 17.22
C ASP A 113 8.31 2.11 15.80
N SER A 114 8.62 3.33 15.35
CA SER A 114 8.33 3.82 14.00
C SER A 114 9.56 4.48 13.37
N ALA A 115 9.62 4.45 12.05
CA ALA A 115 10.66 5.11 11.27
C ALA A 115 10.04 5.94 10.14
N VAL A 116 10.52 7.16 9.94
CA VAL A 116 10.20 7.94 8.74
C VAL A 116 10.99 7.36 7.56
N VAL A 117 10.30 7.07 6.48
CA VAL A 117 10.87 6.44 5.29
C VAL A 117 10.53 7.22 4.03
N ARG A 118 11.44 7.17 3.05
CA ARG A 118 11.30 7.80 1.73
C ARG A 118 11.24 6.71 0.65
N LEU A 119 10.11 6.63 -0.03
CA LEU A 119 9.90 5.75 -1.18
C LEU A 119 10.13 6.53 -2.48
N SER A 120 11.16 6.15 -3.23
CA SER A 120 11.43 6.67 -4.57
C SER A 120 10.63 5.89 -5.62
N VAL A 121 9.79 6.60 -6.36
CA VAL A 121 8.89 6.05 -7.38
C VAL A 121 9.20 6.70 -8.73
N LEU A 122 9.72 5.91 -9.68
CA LEU A 122 9.91 6.36 -11.05
C LEU A 122 8.56 6.36 -11.78
N MET A 123 8.21 7.51 -12.35
CA MET A 123 7.08 7.67 -13.25
C MET A 123 7.54 7.35 -14.68
N SER A 124 6.98 6.32 -15.30
CA SER A 124 7.38 5.91 -16.65
C SER A 124 6.26 5.18 -17.38
N ALA A 125 6.50 4.81 -18.64
CA ALA A 125 5.60 3.96 -19.43
C ALA A 125 4.20 4.55 -19.68
N CYS A 126 4.08 5.88 -19.72
CA CYS A 126 2.78 6.52 -19.95
C CYS A 126 2.18 6.32 -21.35
N GLU A 127 3.01 5.92 -22.31
CA GLU A 127 2.59 5.37 -23.61
C GLU A 127 1.69 4.13 -23.50
N ARG A 128 1.77 3.39 -22.38
CA ARG A 128 1.00 2.16 -22.15
C ARG A 128 -0.33 2.42 -21.46
N LEU A 129 -0.62 3.66 -21.06
CA LEU A 129 -1.93 4.00 -20.53
C LEU A 129 -2.93 4.19 -21.67
N SER A 130 -4.13 3.67 -21.47
CA SER A 130 -5.26 4.06 -22.30
C SER A 130 -5.60 5.54 -22.05
N ALA A 131 -6.28 6.18 -23.00
CA ALA A 131 -6.70 7.59 -22.89
C ALA A 131 -7.59 7.88 -21.65
N ARG A 132 -8.09 6.85 -20.97
CA ARG A 132 -9.04 6.95 -19.85
C ARG A 132 -8.59 6.22 -18.58
N ALA A 133 -7.50 5.48 -18.60
CA ALA A 133 -6.98 4.81 -17.42
C ALA A 133 -5.94 5.71 -16.75
N GLY A 134 -6.11 5.97 -15.45
CA GLY A 134 -5.05 6.47 -14.59
C GLY A 134 -4.16 5.33 -14.09
N SER A 135 -3.18 5.66 -13.25
CA SER A 135 -2.36 4.68 -12.54
C SER A 135 -2.46 4.93 -11.06
N PHE A 136 -2.56 3.85 -10.29
CA PHE A 136 -2.67 3.87 -8.83
C PHE A 136 -1.54 3.04 -8.22
N ALA A 137 -1.01 3.51 -7.10
CA ALA A 137 -0.07 2.83 -6.25
C ALA A 137 -0.59 2.92 -4.81
N SER A 138 -1.10 1.80 -4.31
CA SER A 138 -1.84 1.71 -3.04
C SER A 138 -1.08 0.97 -1.95
N GLU A 139 -0.05 0.21 -2.32
CA GLU A 139 0.69 -0.66 -1.41
C GLU A 139 2.15 -0.76 -1.85
N VAL A 140 3.02 -1.14 -0.94
CA VAL A 140 4.41 -1.47 -1.18
C VAL A 140 4.74 -2.82 -0.55
N ARG A 141 5.51 -3.66 -1.26
CA ARG A 141 6.01 -4.92 -0.71
C ARG A 141 7.44 -4.76 -0.25
N LEU A 142 7.71 -5.17 0.98
CA LEU A 142 8.99 -5.04 1.65
C LEU A 142 9.55 -6.42 1.94
N ARG A 143 10.84 -6.63 1.67
CA ARG A 143 11.55 -7.80 2.17
C ARG A 143 11.94 -7.53 3.61
N THR A 144 11.68 -8.48 4.51
CA THR A 144 11.97 -8.29 5.93
C THR A 144 12.64 -9.51 6.55
N SER A 145 13.38 -9.24 7.62
CA SER A 145 14.03 -10.25 8.44
C SER A 145 13.83 -9.96 9.92
N ARG A 146 13.81 -11.02 10.74
CA ARG A 146 13.66 -10.95 12.20
C ARG A 146 14.71 -11.84 12.84
N LEU A 147 15.41 -11.30 13.85
CA LEU A 147 16.49 -12.01 14.55
C LEU A 147 17.54 -12.61 13.58
N GLY A 148 17.82 -11.91 12.47
CA GLY A 148 18.77 -12.35 11.44
C GLY A 148 18.26 -13.44 10.50
N VAL A 149 17.01 -13.86 10.62
CA VAL A 149 16.37 -14.84 9.73
C VAL A 149 15.43 -14.10 8.77
N VAL A 150 15.57 -14.35 7.47
CA VAL A 150 14.62 -13.86 6.46
C VAL A 150 13.25 -14.44 6.79
N ASP A 151 12.28 -13.56 7.06
CA ASP A 151 10.93 -13.99 7.47
C ASP A 151 10.08 -14.21 6.21
N LYS A 152 9.47 -13.15 5.69
CA LYS A 152 8.65 -13.14 4.48
C LYS A 152 8.57 -11.72 3.89
N ASP A 153 8.18 -11.64 2.61
CA ASP A 153 7.78 -10.36 2.03
C ASP A 153 6.47 -9.89 2.66
N VAL A 154 6.47 -8.66 3.19
CA VAL A 154 5.30 -8.03 3.84
C VAL A 154 4.72 -6.98 2.90
N THR A 155 3.40 -7.01 2.70
CA THR A 155 2.69 -5.95 1.99
C THR A 155 2.23 -4.89 2.99
N VAL A 156 2.60 -3.64 2.73
CA VAL A 156 2.22 -2.47 3.53
C VAL A 156 1.33 -1.59 2.67
N VAL A 157 0.11 -1.32 3.13
CA VAL A 157 -0.80 -0.39 2.49
C VAL A 157 -0.25 1.03 2.67
N LEU A 158 -0.21 1.81 1.60
CA LEU A 158 0.22 3.20 1.68
C LEU A 158 -0.87 4.04 2.37
N PRO A 159 -0.48 5.02 3.18
CA PRO A 159 -1.41 5.85 3.95
C PRO A 159 -2.26 6.76 3.04
N GLU A 160 -1.69 7.15 1.90
CA GLU A 160 -2.45 7.69 0.78
C GLU A 160 -2.11 6.93 -0.49
N GLU A 161 -3.14 6.59 -1.26
CA GLU A 161 -2.95 6.02 -2.58
C GLU A 161 -2.37 7.07 -3.53
N ILE A 162 -1.23 6.77 -4.12
CA ILE A 162 -0.61 7.63 -5.13
C ILE A 162 -1.36 7.41 -6.45
N HIS A 163 -1.94 8.47 -6.97
CA HIS A 163 -2.68 8.47 -8.23
C HIS A 163 -2.09 9.48 -9.19
N THR A 164 -1.96 9.08 -10.46
CA THR A 164 -1.81 10.05 -11.54
C THR A 164 -2.86 9.80 -12.61
N GLY A 165 -3.33 10.91 -13.19
CA GLY A 165 -4.43 10.92 -14.15
C GLY A 165 -4.11 10.19 -15.45
N SER A 166 -5.05 10.27 -16.38
CA SER A 166 -4.96 9.62 -17.69
C SER A 166 -3.78 10.12 -18.54
N ALA A 167 -3.42 9.40 -19.60
CA ALA A 167 -2.36 9.83 -20.54
C ALA A 167 -2.57 11.26 -21.09
N ARG A 168 -3.82 11.71 -21.19
CA ARG A 168 -4.19 13.08 -21.61
C ARG A 168 -3.84 14.13 -20.55
N GLU A 169 -4.08 13.79 -19.28
CA GLU A 169 -3.80 14.66 -18.13
C GLU A 169 -2.31 14.64 -17.76
N ALA A 170 -1.62 13.55 -18.10
CA ALA A 170 -0.19 13.34 -17.90
C ALA A 170 0.69 14.02 -18.98
N PHE A 171 0.10 14.66 -20.00
CA PHE A 171 0.81 15.28 -21.14
C PHE A 171 1.87 14.34 -21.76
N CYS A 172 1.49 13.08 -21.99
CA CYS A 172 2.40 12.07 -22.53
C CYS A 172 2.93 12.44 -23.92
N PRO A 173 4.27 12.58 -24.09
CA PRO A 173 4.83 13.16 -25.31
C PRO A 173 4.63 12.31 -26.59
N ARG A 174 4.33 11.01 -26.51
CA ARG A 174 4.04 10.18 -27.71
C ARG A 174 2.73 9.40 -27.64
N SER A 175 1.82 9.76 -26.72
CA SER A 175 0.55 9.05 -26.58
C SER A 175 -0.28 9.11 -27.86
N SER A 176 -0.50 7.94 -28.48
CA SER A 176 -1.40 7.76 -29.62
C SER A 176 -2.86 7.52 -29.19
N ALA A 177 -3.16 7.65 -27.89
CA ALA A 177 -4.46 7.32 -27.33
C ALA A 177 -5.48 8.43 -27.67
N SER A 178 -6.10 8.35 -28.84
CA SER A 178 -7.18 9.26 -29.24
C SER A 178 -8.51 8.85 -28.60
N SER A 179 -9.33 9.82 -28.19
CA SER A 179 -10.61 9.58 -27.50
C SER A 179 -11.80 9.36 -28.46
N ARG A 180 -11.58 9.25 -29.77
CA ARG A 180 -12.67 9.23 -30.75
C ARG A 180 -12.97 7.77 -31.16
N PRO A 181 -14.19 7.25 -30.95
CA PRO A 181 -14.62 6.06 -31.66
C PRO A 181 -14.51 6.33 -33.17
N PRO A 182 -14.11 5.36 -34.00
CA PRO A 182 -14.40 5.43 -35.43
C PRO A 182 -15.92 5.29 -35.61
N GLY A 183 -16.57 6.37 -36.06
CA GLY A 183 -17.97 6.36 -36.50
C GLY A 183 -18.98 6.50 -35.38
#